data_AF-A0A835L0Y3-F1
#
_entry.id   AF-A0A835L0Y3-F1
#
_cell.length_a   1.000
_cell.length_b   1.000
_cell.length_c   1.000
_cell.angle_alpha   90.00
_cell.angle_beta   90.00
_cell.angle_gamma   90.00
#
_symmetry.space_group_name_H-M   'P 1'
#
loop_
_entity.id
_entity.type
_entity.pdbx_description
1 polymer ?
#
loop_
_entity_poly.entity_id
_entity_poly.type
_entity_poly.pdbx_seq_one_letter_code
_entity_poly.pdbx_strand_id
1 'polypeptide(L)'
;MVSSSVEAPLKFHLKKPIRQLFYPFHLLLFIFLSPKFLIIDNCITANGKRVCIVTALAVIFFISITFYRFALSKIVSWNIIILTIIWLLKDIVLVFLQNFFSEKFYMTVEEAETTCMLLMKNKHCTRKSFENKFLILFHTVDTFFRCLFYFTLVLQVLTMLDNVQTDRRVVILSVSLVLSVVWLSKDVMLVMIQSMQCEKFYITIEKAETACIQRLKNKHYLDVVFVSDCERNLCKDMVQLNRVSFSKMSACGLFYIDGTLPLQLMGILTNYIVVILQTMFL
;
A
#
# COMPACT_ATOMS: atom_id res chain seq x y z
N MET A 1 16.70 -42.88 32.42
CA MET A 1 16.00 -41.71 33.02
C MET A 1 16.32 -40.51 32.16
N VAL A 2 15.47 -40.20 31.17
CA VAL A 2 15.60 -39.01 30.32
C VAL A 2 14.66 -37.96 30.88
N SER A 3 15.23 -36.91 31.45
CA SER A 3 14.50 -35.77 32.00
C SER A 3 13.79 -35.04 30.86
N SER A 4 12.47 -35.20 30.74
CA SER A 4 11.63 -34.39 29.88
C SER A 4 11.46 -33.02 30.55
N SER A 5 12.31 -32.05 30.18
CA SER A 5 12.15 -30.66 30.55
C SER A 5 10.83 -30.13 29.98
N VAL A 6 9.82 -30.01 30.84
CA VAL A 6 8.55 -29.37 30.50
C VAL A 6 8.82 -27.87 30.33
N GLU A 7 9.08 -27.44 29.09
CA GLU A 7 9.16 -26.03 28.75
C GLU A 7 7.79 -25.38 28.97
N ALA A 8 7.69 -24.56 30.02
CA ALA A 8 6.50 -23.76 30.26
C ALA A 8 6.36 -22.71 29.14
N PRO A 9 5.21 -22.64 28.44
CA PRO A 9 5.04 -21.71 27.33
C PRO A 9 5.03 -20.26 27.84
N LEU A 10 6.00 -19.46 27.38
CA LEU A 10 6.08 -18.03 27.67
C LEU A 10 4.89 -17.28 27.04
N LYS A 11 3.89 -16.94 27.86
CA LYS A 11 2.75 -16.10 27.45
C LYS A 11 3.10 -14.63 27.57
N PHE A 12 3.55 -14.01 26.47
CA PHE A 12 3.68 -12.56 26.40
C PHE A 12 2.35 -11.91 26.06
N HIS A 13 1.82 -11.12 26.99
CA HIS A 13 0.60 -10.35 26.79
C HIS A 13 0.91 -9.07 26.00
N LEU A 14 0.62 -9.03 24.71
CA LEU A 14 0.88 -7.84 23.89
C LEU A 14 -0.13 -6.70 24.19
N LYS A 15 0.40 -5.52 24.50
CA LYS A 15 -0.39 -4.29 24.65
C LYS A 15 -1.12 -3.95 23.34
N LYS A 16 -2.36 -3.47 23.45
CA LYS A 16 -3.28 -3.13 22.34
C LYS A 16 -2.67 -2.32 21.17
N PRO A 17 -1.82 -1.29 21.38
CA PRO A 17 -1.23 -0.54 20.26
C PRO A 17 -0.23 -1.36 19.44
N ILE A 18 0.57 -2.22 20.09
CA ILE A 18 1.54 -3.08 19.41
C ILE A 18 0.79 -4.09 18.52
N ARG A 19 -0.37 -4.58 18.95
CA ARG A 19 -1.23 -5.49 18.19
C ARG A 19 -1.76 -4.87 16.90
N GLN A 20 -2.13 -3.59 16.92
CA GLN A 20 -2.61 -2.88 15.73
C GLN A 20 -1.48 -2.67 14.71
N LEU A 21 -0.22 -2.58 15.18
CA LEU A 21 0.96 -2.52 14.32
C LEU A 21 1.23 -3.84 13.58
N PHE A 22 1.04 -4.97 14.24
CA PHE A 22 1.33 -6.29 13.66
C PHE A 22 0.22 -6.88 12.78
N TYR A 23 -1.01 -6.37 12.87
CA TYR A 23 -2.14 -6.86 12.07
C TYR A 23 -1.91 -6.81 10.54
N PRO A 24 -1.46 -5.68 9.95
CA PRO A 24 -1.15 -5.61 8.51
C PRO A 24 0.04 -6.49 8.13
N PHE A 25 1.02 -6.65 9.04
CA PHE A 25 2.17 -7.55 8.82
C PHE A 25 1.76 -9.02 8.87
N HIS A 26 0.84 -9.39 9.76
CA HIS A 26 0.26 -10.72 9.85
C HIS A 26 -0.62 -11.02 8.63
N LEU A 27 -1.37 -10.04 8.13
CA LEU A 27 -2.11 -10.13 6.87
C LEU A 27 -1.14 -10.36 5.69
N LEU A 28 -0.03 -9.61 5.63
CA LEU A 28 1.02 -9.79 4.63
C LEU A 28 1.62 -11.20 4.73
N LEU A 29 2.06 -11.63 5.91
CA LEU A 29 2.61 -12.98 6.13
C LEU A 29 1.62 -14.10 5.79
N PHE A 30 0.33 -13.87 5.99
CA PHE A 30 -0.75 -14.76 5.58
C PHE A 30 -0.90 -14.82 4.05
N ILE A 31 -0.81 -13.67 3.37
CA ILE A 31 -0.78 -13.58 1.90
C ILE A 31 0.48 -14.25 1.32
N PHE A 32 1.62 -14.12 2.00
CA PHE A 32 2.91 -14.72 1.62
C PHE A 32 3.08 -16.18 2.08
N LEU A 33 2.01 -16.85 2.54
CA LEU A 33 1.96 -18.28 2.87
C LEU A 33 3.02 -18.76 3.88
N SER A 34 3.56 -17.87 4.71
CA SER A 34 4.57 -18.24 5.72
C SER A 34 4.38 -17.56 7.07
N PRO A 35 3.20 -17.66 7.71
CA PRO A 35 3.06 -17.19 9.08
C PRO A 35 3.77 -18.18 10.01
N LYS A 36 4.98 -17.86 10.47
CA LYS A 36 5.63 -18.60 11.58
C LYS A 36 4.82 -18.51 12.88
N PHE A 37 3.98 -17.49 13.00
CA PHE A 37 3.23 -17.16 14.21
C PHE A 37 1.78 -16.83 13.89
N LEU A 38 0.86 -17.32 14.71
CA LEU A 38 -0.58 -17.05 14.64
C LEU A 38 -0.98 -16.26 15.87
N ILE A 39 -1.70 -15.15 15.68
CA ILE A 39 -2.21 -14.35 16.79
C ILE A 39 -3.67 -14.74 17.01
N ILE A 40 -3.92 -15.62 17.99
CA ILE A 40 -5.26 -15.99 18.45
C ILE A 40 -5.41 -15.54 19.90
N ASP A 41 -6.49 -14.84 20.21
CA ASP A 41 -6.87 -14.45 21.58
C ASP A 41 -5.76 -13.74 22.37
N ASN A 42 -5.07 -12.81 21.71
CA ASN A 42 -3.98 -11.99 22.28
C ASN A 42 -2.71 -12.76 22.64
N CYS A 43 -2.60 -14.03 22.27
CA CYS A 43 -1.39 -14.82 22.42
C CYS A 43 -0.75 -15.07 21.05
N ILE A 44 0.58 -14.93 20.99
CA ILE A 44 1.37 -15.37 19.84
C ILE A 44 1.62 -16.85 20.03
N THR A 45 0.95 -17.69 19.26
CA THR A 45 1.18 -19.13 19.27
C THR A 45 1.98 -19.52 18.02
N ALA A 46 2.98 -20.39 18.19
CA ALA A 46 3.69 -20.96 17.05
C ALA A 46 2.70 -21.80 16.24
N ASN A 47 2.71 -21.62 14.91
CA ASN A 47 1.77 -22.34 14.06
C ASN A 47 2.00 -23.85 14.15
N GLY A 48 0.92 -24.60 14.41
CA GLY A 48 1.00 -26.06 14.53
C GLY A 48 1.35 -26.73 13.20
N LYS A 49 1.91 -27.95 13.25
CA LYS A 49 2.30 -28.76 12.08
C LYS A 49 1.23 -28.82 10.98
N ARG A 50 -0.06 -28.76 11.33
CA ARG A 50 -1.18 -28.76 10.37
C ARG A 50 -1.19 -27.56 9.42
N VAL A 51 -0.92 -26.35 9.92
CA VAL A 51 -0.90 -25.14 9.08
C VAL A 51 0.27 -25.20 8.09
N CYS A 52 1.42 -25.68 8.55
CA CYS A 52 2.61 -25.89 7.71
C CYS A 52 2.35 -26.90 6.57
N ILE A 53 1.59 -27.96 6.84
CA ILE A 53 1.20 -28.96 5.82
C ILE A 53 0.24 -28.35 4.80
N VAL A 54 -0.76 -27.57 5.23
CA VAL A 54 -1.70 -26.89 4.32
C VAL A 54 -0.98 -25.88 3.42
N THR A 55 -0.06 -25.09 3.98
CA THR A 55 0.77 -24.17 3.19
C THR A 55 1.72 -24.91 2.24
N ALA A 56 2.32 -26.02 2.67
CA ALA A 56 3.18 -26.84 1.79
C ALA A 56 2.38 -27.43 0.62
N LEU A 57 1.15 -27.92 0.87
CA LEU A 57 0.26 -28.41 -0.18
C LEU A 57 -0.18 -27.30 -1.14
N ALA A 58 -0.45 -26.09 -0.64
CA ALA A 58 -0.76 -24.94 -1.48
C ALA A 58 0.44 -24.55 -2.37
N VAL A 59 1.66 -24.56 -1.82
CA VAL A 59 2.89 -24.29 -2.57
C VAL A 59 3.14 -25.38 -3.62
N ILE A 60 2.99 -26.66 -3.27
CA ILE A 60 3.10 -27.79 -4.23
C ILE A 60 2.06 -27.67 -5.34
N PHE A 61 0.83 -27.26 -5.01
CA PHE A 61 -0.22 -27.00 -6.00
C PHE A 61 0.13 -25.85 -6.94
N PHE A 62 0.65 -24.74 -6.40
CA PHE A 62 1.15 -23.62 -7.21
C PHE A 62 2.34 -24.01 -8.10
N ILE A 63 3.30 -24.76 -7.57
CA ILE A 63 4.44 -25.28 -8.34
C ILE A 63 3.95 -26.22 -9.45
N SER A 64 3.01 -27.11 -9.15
CA SER A 64 2.41 -28.04 -10.12
C SER A 64 1.64 -27.30 -11.22
N ILE A 65 0.89 -26.24 -10.87
CA ILE A 65 0.24 -25.35 -11.86
C ILE A 65 1.29 -24.65 -12.74
N THR A 66 2.39 -24.19 -12.15
CA THR A 66 3.46 -23.48 -12.87
C THR A 66 4.21 -24.43 -13.82
N PHE A 67 4.45 -25.67 -13.37
CA PHE A 67 5.05 -26.74 -14.18
C PHE A 67 4.11 -27.19 -15.31
N TYR A 68 2.81 -27.29 -15.04
CA TYR A 68 1.79 -27.56 -16.05
C TYR A 68 1.72 -26.44 -17.11
N ARG A 69 1.84 -25.17 -16.69
CA ARG A 69 1.93 -24.00 -17.58
C ARG A 69 3.20 -24.01 -18.43
N PHE A 70 4.32 -24.49 -17.90
CA PHE A 70 5.57 -24.66 -18.63
C PHE A 70 5.47 -25.79 -19.67
N ALA A 71 4.84 -26.91 -19.33
CA ALA A 71 4.54 -28.00 -20.27
C ALA A 71 3.57 -27.55 -21.39
N LEU A 72 2.65 -26.62 -21.08
CA LEU A 72 1.78 -25.97 -22.05
C LEU A 72 2.52 -25.00 -22.99
N SER A 73 3.82 -24.72 -22.80
CA SER A 73 4.59 -23.64 -23.47
C SER A 73 4.64 -23.69 -25.01
N LYS A 74 4.26 -24.81 -25.64
CA LYS A 74 4.07 -24.91 -27.10
C LYS A 74 2.67 -24.48 -27.60
N ILE A 75 1.66 -24.42 -26.73
CA ILE A 75 0.29 -23.88 -26.95
C ILE A 75 0.18 -22.42 -26.41
N VAL A 76 1.18 -22.00 -25.63
CA VAL A 76 1.25 -20.79 -24.80
C VAL A 76 1.36 -19.46 -25.53
N SER A 77 1.65 -19.42 -26.83
CA SER A 77 1.58 -18.15 -27.58
C SER A 77 0.18 -17.52 -27.50
N TRP A 78 -0.88 -18.33 -27.55
CA TRP A 78 -2.26 -17.84 -27.50
C TRP A 78 -2.72 -17.57 -26.07
N ASN A 79 -2.30 -18.39 -25.11
CA ASN A 79 -2.67 -18.19 -23.71
C ASN A 79 -1.94 -17.00 -23.06
N ILE A 80 -0.70 -16.68 -23.48
CA ILE A 80 -0.03 -15.44 -23.06
C ILE A 80 -0.82 -14.24 -23.55
N ILE A 81 -1.24 -14.25 -24.82
CA ILE A 81 -2.05 -13.16 -25.40
C ILE A 81 -3.37 -12.98 -24.63
N ILE A 82 -4.09 -14.06 -24.35
CA ILE A 82 -5.35 -14.02 -23.58
C ILE A 82 -5.10 -13.53 -22.14
N LEU A 83 -4.03 -13.97 -21.47
CA LEU A 83 -3.67 -13.49 -20.14
C LEU A 83 -3.28 -12.02 -20.13
N THR A 84 -2.54 -11.54 -21.13
CA THR A 84 -2.23 -10.12 -21.28
C THR A 84 -3.49 -9.30 -21.55
N ILE A 85 -4.46 -9.84 -22.31
CA ILE A 85 -5.76 -9.18 -22.54
C ILE A 85 -6.59 -9.12 -21.25
N ILE A 86 -6.65 -10.20 -20.47
CA ILE A 86 -7.35 -10.23 -19.18
C ILE A 86 -6.69 -9.28 -18.17
N TRP A 87 -5.36 -9.22 -18.15
CA TRP A 87 -4.61 -8.24 -17.35
C TRP A 87 -4.90 -6.81 -17.79
N LEU A 88 -4.84 -6.53 -19.09
CA LEU A 88 -5.19 -5.23 -19.66
C LEU A 88 -6.63 -4.83 -19.32
N LEU A 89 -7.59 -5.75 -19.41
CA LEU A 89 -8.99 -5.53 -19.03
C LEU A 89 -9.12 -5.23 -17.54
N LYS A 90 -8.46 -6.00 -16.68
CA LYS A 90 -8.45 -5.75 -15.23
C LYS A 90 -7.87 -4.36 -14.94
N ASP A 91 -6.80 -3.98 -15.61
CA ASP A 91 -6.15 -2.68 -15.42
C ASP A 91 -6.97 -1.53 -16.00
N ILE A 92 -7.67 -1.71 -17.12
CA ILE A 92 -8.64 -0.74 -17.65
C ILE A 92 -9.77 -0.55 -16.64
N VAL A 93 -10.33 -1.64 -16.09
CA VAL A 93 -11.38 -1.56 -15.07
C VAL A 93 -10.85 -0.89 -13.79
N LEU A 94 -9.62 -1.18 -13.38
CA LEU A 94 -9.01 -0.60 -12.18
C LEU A 94 -8.72 0.88 -12.37
N VAL A 95 -8.20 1.30 -13.52
CA VAL A 95 -8.01 2.71 -13.88
C VAL A 95 -9.36 3.43 -14.01
N PHE A 96 -10.39 2.78 -14.56
CA PHE A 96 -11.72 3.36 -14.67
C PHE A 96 -12.37 3.53 -13.29
N LEU A 97 -12.25 2.53 -12.41
CA LEU A 97 -12.67 2.63 -11.02
C LEU A 97 -11.89 3.73 -10.30
N GLN A 98 -10.57 3.79 -10.50
CA GLN A 98 -9.72 4.80 -9.88
C GLN A 98 -10.04 6.20 -10.38
N ASN A 99 -10.30 6.41 -11.67
CA ASN A 99 -10.76 7.68 -12.22
C ASN A 99 -12.15 8.04 -11.68
N PHE A 100 -13.06 7.07 -11.60
CA PHE A 100 -14.40 7.28 -11.04
C PHE A 100 -14.37 7.64 -9.55
N PHE A 101 -13.52 6.94 -8.77
CA PHE A 101 -13.30 7.23 -7.37
C PHE A 101 -12.51 8.52 -7.18
N SER A 102 -11.59 8.86 -8.08
CA SER A 102 -10.81 10.09 -8.03
C SER A 102 -11.66 11.29 -8.39
N GLU A 103 -12.53 11.21 -9.39
CA GLU A 103 -13.46 12.29 -9.77
C GLU A 103 -14.47 12.51 -8.66
N LYS A 104 -15.05 11.43 -8.12
CA LYS A 104 -15.85 11.54 -6.90
C LYS A 104 -15.03 12.11 -5.76
N PHE A 105 -13.78 11.70 -5.56
CA PHE A 105 -12.91 12.24 -4.52
C PHE A 105 -12.63 13.73 -4.73
N TYR A 106 -12.36 14.20 -5.95
CA TYR A 106 -12.12 15.61 -6.26
C TYR A 106 -13.37 16.44 -6.00
N MET A 107 -14.53 16.00 -6.50
CA MET A 107 -15.82 16.64 -6.20
C MET A 107 -16.08 16.63 -4.70
N THR A 108 -15.81 15.53 -4.00
CA THR A 108 -16.02 15.44 -2.55
C THR A 108 -14.95 16.21 -1.78
N VAL A 109 -13.76 16.48 -2.31
CA VAL A 109 -12.69 17.24 -1.66
C VAL A 109 -12.89 18.72 -1.85
N GLU A 110 -13.31 19.17 -3.03
CA GLU A 110 -13.67 20.57 -3.30
C GLU A 110 -14.98 20.93 -2.58
N GLU A 111 -15.96 20.02 -2.61
CA GLU A 111 -17.16 20.11 -1.80
C GLU A 111 -16.81 19.92 -0.31
N ALA A 112 -15.84 19.10 0.09
CA ALA A 112 -15.38 19.06 1.48
C ALA A 112 -14.44 20.22 1.82
N GLU A 113 -13.87 20.99 0.91
CA GLU A 113 -13.10 22.17 1.29
C GLU A 113 -14.07 23.27 1.71
N THR A 114 -15.11 23.45 0.89
CA THR A 114 -16.24 24.35 1.17
C THR A 114 -17.12 23.85 2.31
N THR A 115 -17.33 22.54 2.41
CA THR A 115 -18.17 21.92 3.43
C THR A 115 -17.39 21.51 4.66
N CYS A 116 -16.08 21.24 4.71
CA CYS A 116 -15.34 20.94 5.95
C CYS A 116 -15.28 22.17 6.87
N MET A 117 -15.32 23.38 6.30
CA MET A 117 -15.65 24.60 7.03
C MET A 117 -17.03 24.56 7.72
N LEU A 118 -18.01 23.82 7.17
CA LEU A 118 -19.38 23.62 7.69
C LEU A 118 -19.60 22.26 8.43
N LEU A 119 -18.86 21.21 8.10
CA LEU A 119 -19.01 19.80 8.47
C LEU A 119 -18.05 19.37 9.58
N MET A 120 -17.06 20.19 9.95
CA MET A 120 -16.36 19.99 11.23
C MET A 120 -17.30 20.11 12.45
N LYS A 121 -18.57 20.48 12.23
CA LYS A 121 -19.67 20.36 13.19
C LYS A 121 -20.17 18.92 13.39
N ASN A 122 -19.87 17.96 12.50
CA ASN A 122 -20.46 16.62 12.51
C ASN A 122 -19.39 15.51 12.53
N LYS A 123 -19.32 14.76 13.64
CA LYS A 123 -18.31 13.69 13.94
C LYS A 123 -18.20 12.57 12.87
N HIS A 124 -19.09 12.54 11.88
CA HIS A 124 -19.17 11.49 10.88
C HIS A 124 -18.12 11.57 9.76
N CYS A 125 -17.46 12.72 9.58
CA CYS A 125 -16.52 12.94 8.46
C CYS A 125 -15.17 12.21 8.62
N THR A 126 -14.71 12.00 9.86
CA THR A 126 -13.43 11.34 10.15
C THR A 126 -13.38 9.88 9.68
N ARG A 127 -14.53 9.22 9.52
CA ARG A 127 -14.61 7.82 9.06
C ARG A 127 -14.29 7.66 7.58
N LYS A 128 -14.81 8.54 6.71
CA LYS A 128 -14.56 8.49 5.26
C LYS A 128 -13.10 8.81 4.90
N SER A 129 -12.47 9.71 5.64
CA SER A 129 -11.03 9.99 5.48
C SER A 129 -10.15 8.77 5.78
N PHE A 130 -10.61 7.85 6.64
CA PHE A 130 -9.87 6.64 7.00
C PHE A 130 -9.89 5.56 5.90
N GLU A 131 -11.00 5.42 5.16
CA GLU A 131 -11.15 4.44 4.08
C GLU A 131 -10.17 4.73 2.92
N ASN A 132 -9.98 6.01 2.60
CA ASN A 132 -9.05 6.42 1.54
C ASN A 132 -7.58 6.10 1.87
N LYS A 133 -7.21 6.05 3.15
CA LYS A 133 -5.83 5.71 3.57
C LYS A 133 -5.48 4.28 3.19
N PHE A 134 -6.44 3.37 3.38
CA PHE A 134 -6.22 1.97 3.06
C PHE A 134 -6.08 1.76 1.56
N LEU A 135 -6.84 2.53 0.76
CA LEU A 135 -6.77 2.49 -0.69
C LEU A 135 -5.40 2.97 -1.21
N ILE A 136 -4.88 4.09 -0.70
CA ILE A 136 -3.56 4.62 -1.10
C ILE A 136 -2.44 3.63 -0.73
N LEU A 137 -2.49 3.09 0.49
CA LEU A 137 -1.51 2.11 0.93
C LEU A 137 -1.57 0.84 0.07
N PHE A 138 -2.77 0.32 -0.17
CA PHE A 138 -2.98 -0.85 -1.00
C PHE A 138 -2.44 -0.63 -2.42
N HIS A 139 -2.74 0.52 -3.03
CA HIS A 139 -2.23 0.87 -4.35
C HIS A 139 -0.70 0.98 -4.37
N THR A 140 -0.11 1.62 -3.36
CA THR A 140 1.35 1.77 -3.25
C THR A 140 2.05 0.41 -3.16
N VAL A 141 1.51 -0.50 -2.34
CA VAL A 141 2.03 -1.86 -2.18
C VAL A 141 1.83 -2.69 -3.44
N ASP A 142 0.67 -2.59 -4.10
CA ASP A 142 0.39 -3.26 -5.37
C ASP A 142 1.37 -2.79 -6.46
N THR A 143 1.56 -1.47 -6.61
CA THR A 143 2.54 -0.90 -7.53
C THR A 143 3.96 -1.39 -7.24
N PHE A 144 4.36 -1.48 -5.98
CA PHE A 144 5.67 -2.01 -5.59
C PHE A 144 5.89 -3.44 -6.07
N PHE A 145 4.93 -4.33 -5.81
CA PHE A 145 5.03 -5.73 -6.25
C PHE A 145 5.01 -5.87 -7.77
N ARG A 146 4.19 -5.08 -8.46
CA ARG A 146 4.19 -5.02 -9.93
C ARG A 146 5.56 -4.60 -10.45
N CYS A 147 6.17 -3.56 -9.88
CA CYS A 147 7.51 -3.11 -10.28
C CYS A 147 8.56 -4.22 -10.13
N LEU A 148 8.59 -4.92 -8.99
CA LEU A 148 9.51 -6.03 -8.76
C LEU A 148 9.26 -7.19 -9.74
N PHE A 149 8.00 -7.51 -10.00
CA PHE A 149 7.63 -8.57 -10.93
C PHE A 149 8.06 -8.25 -12.36
N TYR A 150 7.79 -7.03 -12.85
CA TYR A 150 8.24 -6.57 -14.16
C TYR A 150 9.76 -6.58 -14.27
N PHE A 151 10.47 -6.12 -13.24
CA PHE A 151 11.93 -6.14 -13.24
C PHE A 151 12.49 -7.55 -13.32
N THR A 152 11.91 -8.49 -12.56
CA THR A 152 12.29 -9.92 -12.62
C THR A 152 12.05 -10.52 -14.00
N LEU A 153 10.91 -10.19 -14.62
CA LEU A 153 10.61 -10.62 -15.99
C LEU A 153 11.61 -10.06 -17.01
N VAL A 154 11.97 -8.77 -16.89
CA VAL A 154 12.96 -8.13 -17.78
C VAL A 154 14.32 -8.81 -17.62
N LEU A 155 14.76 -9.09 -16.39
CA LEU A 155 16.01 -9.81 -16.18
C LEU A 155 15.98 -11.23 -16.76
N GLN A 156 14.89 -11.98 -16.57
CA GLN A 156 14.73 -13.31 -17.15
C GLN A 156 14.74 -13.27 -18.69
N VAL A 157 14.19 -12.22 -19.29
CA VAL A 157 14.26 -12.00 -20.74
C VAL A 157 15.69 -11.69 -21.19
N LEU A 158 16.41 -10.85 -20.46
CA LEU A 158 17.79 -10.49 -20.76
C LEU A 158 18.72 -11.70 -20.68
N THR A 159 18.56 -12.58 -19.68
CA THR A 159 19.35 -13.82 -19.57
C THR A 159 19.05 -14.81 -20.69
N MET A 160 17.82 -14.84 -21.20
CA MET A 160 17.45 -15.67 -22.36
C MET A 160 17.97 -15.11 -23.69
N LEU A 161 18.19 -13.79 -23.78
CA LEU A 161 18.72 -13.13 -24.98
C LEU A 161 20.19 -13.51 -25.23
N ASP A 162 20.97 -13.65 -24.16
CA ASP A 162 22.41 -13.97 -24.24
C ASP A 162 22.68 -15.36 -24.85
N ASN A 163 21.73 -16.28 -24.74
CA ASN A 163 21.92 -17.69 -25.12
C ASN A 163 21.35 -18.07 -26.50
N VAL A 164 20.71 -17.15 -27.24
CA VAL A 164 19.95 -17.51 -28.45
C VAL A 164 20.28 -16.65 -29.66
N GLN A 165 20.90 -17.29 -30.65
CA GLN A 165 21.15 -16.76 -32.00
C GLN A 165 19.89 -16.91 -32.87
N THR A 166 18.84 -16.07 -32.69
CA THR A 166 17.62 -16.13 -33.53
C THR A 166 16.90 -14.78 -33.68
N ASP A 167 16.89 -14.22 -34.90
CA ASP A 167 16.33 -12.90 -35.26
C ASP A 167 14.89 -12.65 -34.80
N ARG A 168 13.99 -13.64 -34.94
CA ARG A 168 12.55 -13.42 -34.69
C ARG A 168 12.20 -13.26 -33.20
N ARG A 169 12.97 -13.88 -32.30
CA ARG A 169 12.72 -13.77 -30.85
C ARG A 169 13.14 -12.41 -30.31
N VAL A 170 14.21 -11.83 -30.86
CA VAL A 170 14.73 -10.52 -30.47
C VAL A 170 13.67 -9.43 -30.67
N VAL A 171 12.96 -9.45 -31.81
CA VAL A 171 11.90 -8.47 -32.09
C VAL A 171 10.77 -8.55 -31.07
N ILE A 172 10.26 -9.75 -30.77
CA ILE A 172 9.17 -9.93 -29.79
C ILE A 172 9.60 -9.48 -28.38
N LEU A 173 10.82 -9.83 -27.97
CA LEU A 173 11.37 -9.43 -26.68
C LEU A 173 11.56 -7.91 -26.58
N SER A 174 12.05 -7.27 -27.65
CA SER A 174 12.23 -5.82 -27.68
C SER A 174 10.90 -5.07 -27.53
N VAL A 175 9.84 -5.53 -28.20
CA VAL A 175 8.50 -4.95 -28.09
C VAL A 175 7.94 -5.14 -26.67
N SER A 176 8.10 -6.34 -26.09
CA SER A 176 7.66 -6.63 -24.72
C SER A 176 8.38 -5.76 -23.69
N LEU A 177 9.66 -5.49 -23.90
CA LEU A 177 10.47 -4.64 -23.01
C LEU A 177 10.01 -3.19 -23.07
N VAL A 178 9.82 -2.63 -24.27
CA VAL A 178 9.30 -1.26 -24.44
C VAL A 178 7.92 -1.13 -23.79
N LEU A 179 7.03 -2.10 -24.02
CA LEU A 179 5.68 -2.08 -23.43
C LEU A 179 5.73 -2.11 -21.89
N SER A 180 6.63 -2.92 -21.33
CA SER A 180 6.82 -3.04 -19.88
C SER A 180 7.35 -1.75 -19.26
N VAL A 181 8.29 -1.07 -19.93
CA VAL A 181 8.81 0.24 -19.48
C VAL A 181 7.72 1.32 -19.52
N VAL A 182 6.94 1.38 -20.61
CA VAL A 182 5.81 2.31 -20.72
C VAL A 182 4.81 2.04 -19.59
N TRP A 183 4.50 0.77 -19.33
CA TRP A 183 3.57 0.39 -18.26
C TRP A 183 4.08 0.79 -16.87
N LEU A 184 5.35 0.49 -16.57
CA LEU A 184 6.01 0.88 -15.32
C LEU A 184 5.98 2.40 -15.13
N SER A 185 6.26 3.16 -16.19
CA SER A 185 6.25 4.62 -16.14
C SER A 185 4.88 5.18 -15.77
N LYS A 186 3.79 4.57 -16.29
CA LYS A 186 2.42 4.93 -15.95
C LYS A 186 2.11 4.67 -14.46
N ASP A 187 2.48 3.49 -13.96
CA ASP A 187 2.25 3.14 -12.55
C ASP A 187 3.00 4.08 -11.59
N VAL A 188 4.25 4.43 -11.92
CA VAL A 188 5.03 5.42 -11.17
C VAL A 188 4.38 6.81 -11.23
N MET A 189 3.92 7.25 -12.39
CA MET A 189 3.21 8.54 -12.53
C MET A 189 1.93 8.58 -11.68
N LEU A 190 1.17 7.47 -11.63
CA LEU A 190 -0.03 7.38 -10.79
C LEU A 190 0.30 7.53 -9.30
N VAL A 191 1.34 6.85 -8.82
CA VAL A 191 1.81 6.98 -7.43
C VAL A 191 2.29 8.41 -7.13
N MET A 192 2.99 9.05 -8.07
CA MET A 192 3.41 10.45 -7.94
C MET A 192 2.24 11.41 -7.84
N ILE A 193 1.24 11.29 -8.73
CA ILE A 193 0.04 12.14 -8.73
C ILE A 193 -0.72 11.96 -7.40
N GLN A 194 -0.95 10.73 -6.96
CA GLN A 194 -1.61 10.46 -5.68
C GLN A 194 -0.86 11.08 -4.49
N SER A 195 0.48 11.00 -4.50
CA SER A 195 1.31 11.57 -3.44
C SER A 195 1.24 13.10 -3.42
N MET A 196 1.27 13.75 -4.60
CA MET A 196 1.07 15.20 -4.70
C MET A 196 -0.32 15.64 -4.19
N GLN A 197 -1.37 14.86 -4.46
CA GLN A 197 -2.70 15.20 -3.96
C GLN A 197 -2.80 15.07 -2.44
N CYS A 198 -2.16 14.04 -1.87
CA CYS A 198 -2.07 13.89 -0.42
C CYS A 198 -1.34 15.10 0.19
N GLU A 199 -0.22 15.51 -0.39
CA GLU A 199 0.56 16.67 0.07
C GLU A 199 -0.27 17.97 0.04
N LYS A 200 -0.99 18.25 -1.06
CA LYS A 200 -1.89 19.41 -1.14
C LYS A 200 -2.95 19.37 -0.04
N PHE A 201 -3.56 18.22 0.19
CA PHE A 201 -4.55 18.04 1.25
C PHE A 201 -3.95 18.31 2.64
N TYR A 202 -2.73 17.83 2.91
CA TYR A 202 -2.04 18.11 4.16
C TYR A 202 -1.77 19.59 4.37
N ILE A 203 -1.28 20.28 3.34
CA ILE A 203 -1.01 21.72 3.39
C ILE A 203 -2.31 22.50 3.68
N THR A 204 -3.43 22.13 3.06
CA THR A 204 -4.73 22.76 3.33
C THR A 204 -5.17 22.57 4.77
N ILE A 205 -4.99 21.37 5.34
CA ILE A 205 -5.32 21.09 6.74
C ILE A 205 -4.41 21.88 7.70
N GLU A 206 -3.12 21.95 7.42
CA GLU A 206 -2.16 22.73 8.22
C GLU A 206 -2.49 24.24 8.18
N LYS A 207 -2.88 24.76 7.02
CA LYS A 207 -3.38 26.15 6.89
C LYS A 207 -4.66 26.38 7.70
N ALA A 208 -5.59 25.44 7.68
CA ALA A 208 -6.81 25.54 8.48
C ALA A 208 -6.51 25.52 9.99
N GLU A 209 -5.60 24.65 10.45
CA GLU A 209 -5.18 24.58 11.85
C GLU A 209 -4.50 25.90 12.29
N THR A 210 -3.54 26.39 11.49
CA THR A 210 -2.84 27.64 11.81
C THR A 210 -3.77 28.85 11.86
N ALA A 211 -4.77 28.92 10.97
CA ALA A 211 -5.82 29.94 11.01
C ALA A 211 -6.67 29.85 12.29
N CYS A 212 -7.05 28.65 12.73
CA CYS A 212 -7.75 28.44 14.00
C CYS A 212 -6.90 28.84 15.22
N ILE A 213 -5.61 28.50 15.24
CA ILE A 213 -4.68 28.90 16.29
C ILE A 213 -4.52 30.43 16.34
N GLN A 214 -4.37 31.08 15.19
CA GLN A 214 -4.25 32.54 15.09
C GLN A 214 -5.50 33.24 15.62
N ARG A 215 -6.69 32.75 15.27
CA ARG A 215 -7.97 33.24 15.84
C ARG A 215 -8.06 33.04 17.35
N LEU A 216 -7.62 31.89 17.86
CA LEU A 216 -7.61 31.60 19.31
C LEU A 216 -6.62 32.47 20.10
N LYS A 217 -5.52 32.93 19.47
CA LYS A 217 -4.47 33.75 20.12
C LYS A 217 -4.85 35.23 20.20
N ASN A 218 -5.62 35.76 19.25
CA ASN A 218 -6.06 37.17 19.20
C ASN A 218 -7.18 37.52 20.21
N LYS A 219 -7.08 37.02 21.46
CA LYS A 219 -8.07 37.21 22.53
C LYS A 219 -8.30 38.67 22.92
N HIS A 220 -7.34 39.55 22.67
CA HIS A 220 -7.40 40.95 23.09
C HIS A 220 -8.42 41.81 22.31
N TYR A 221 -8.96 41.29 21.19
CA TYR A 221 -9.98 41.95 20.38
C TYR A 221 -11.37 41.32 20.52
N LEU A 222 -11.49 40.21 21.27
CA LEU A 222 -12.70 39.38 21.31
C LEU A 222 -13.67 39.71 22.45
N ASP A 223 -13.32 40.62 23.35
CA ASP A 223 -14.22 41.04 24.44
C ASP A 223 -15.35 41.98 23.94
N VAL A 224 -15.22 42.50 22.71
CA VAL A 224 -16.16 43.48 22.12
C VAL A 224 -17.07 42.85 21.04
N VAL A 225 -16.75 41.66 20.54
CA VAL A 225 -17.53 40.98 19.51
C VAL A 225 -18.07 39.69 20.09
N PHE A 226 -19.40 39.50 20.06
CA PHE A 226 -20.12 38.27 20.39
C PHE A 226 -19.69 37.12 19.46
N VAL A 227 -18.45 36.67 19.57
CA VAL A 227 -18.04 35.37 19.04
C VAL A 227 -18.73 34.35 19.92
N SER A 228 -19.71 33.66 19.35
CA SER A 228 -20.45 32.58 20.01
C SER A 228 -19.47 31.58 20.60
N ASP A 229 -19.62 31.23 21.89
CA ASP A 229 -18.81 30.21 22.58
C ASP A 229 -18.69 28.89 21.79
N CYS A 230 -19.65 28.63 20.91
CA CYS A 230 -19.64 27.53 19.96
C CYS A 230 -18.41 27.54 19.02
N GLU A 231 -18.04 28.69 18.45
CA GLU A 231 -16.88 28.80 17.53
C GLU A 231 -15.56 28.57 18.24
N ARG A 232 -15.44 29.06 19.47
CA ARG A 232 -14.24 28.87 20.30
C ARG A 232 -14.04 27.41 20.67
N ASN A 233 -15.12 26.73 21.04
CA ASN A 233 -15.10 25.31 21.36
C ASN A 233 -14.78 24.49 20.10
N LEU A 234 -15.32 24.85 18.95
CA LEU A 234 -14.98 24.24 17.65
C LEU A 234 -13.48 24.38 17.32
N CYS A 235 -12.89 25.57 17.45
CA CYS A 235 -11.46 25.75 17.18
C CYS A 235 -10.59 24.94 18.15
N LYS A 236 -10.97 24.86 19.44
CA LYS A 236 -10.25 24.04 20.42
C LYS A 236 -10.34 22.56 20.09
N ASP A 237 -11.54 22.07 19.80
CA ASP A 237 -11.78 20.68 19.44
C ASP A 237 -11.04 20.32 18.15
N MET A 238 -11.00 21.22 17.17
CA MET A 238 -10.24 21.03 15.93
C MET A 238 -8.74 20.93 16.22
N VAL A 239 -8.15 21.87 16.94
CA VAL A 239 -6.71 21.84 17.28
C VAL A 239 -6.38 20.60 18.09
N GLN A 240 -7.24 20.21 19.03
CA GLN A 240 -7.06 19.00 19.82
C GLN A 240 -7.20 17.74 18.96
N LEU A 241 -8.19 17.69 18.07
CA LEU A 241 -8.39 16.59 17.13
C LEU A 241 -7.20 16.50 16.17
N ASN A 242 -6.70 17.61 15.64
CA ASN A 242 -5.53 17.60 14.77
C ASN A 242 -4.30 17.10 15.52
N ARG A 243 -4.08 17.60 16.73
CA ARG A 243 -2.95 17.16 17.57
C ARG A 243 -3.00 15.67 17.94
N VAL A 244 -4.20 15.11 18.18
CA VAL A 244 -4.36 13.71 18.62
C VAL A 244 -4.52 12.74 17.44
N SER A 245 -5.25 13.13 16.39
CA SER A 245 -5.60 12.24 15.26
C SER A 245 -4.74 12.48 14.02
N PHE A 246 -4.14 13.66 13.93
CA PHE A 246 -3.34 14.13 12.80
C PHE A 246 -1.85 14.18 13.17
N SER A 247 -1.42 13.26 14.02
CA SER A 247 -0.05 12.76 13.95
C SER A 247 0.14 12.26 12.52
N LYS A 248 0.88 13.05 11.71
CA LYS A 248 1.31 12.85 10.32
C LYS A 248 0.99 11.43 9.85
N MET A 249 0.01 11.25 8.94
CA MET A 249 -0.61 9.93 8.77
C MET A 249 0.45 8.91 8.39
N SER A 250 0.72 7.99 9.30
CA SER A 250 1.61 6.86 9.02
C SER A 250 0.74 5.67 8.62
N ALA A 251 0.99 5.12 7.43
CA ALA A 251 0.50 3.80 7.09
C ALA A 251 1.19 2.77 7.98
N CYS A 252 0.42 2.11 8.85
CA CYS A 252 0.89 1.01 9.71
C CYS A 252 2.09 1.36 10.62
N GLY A 253 2.33 2.65 10.93
CA GLY A 253 3.51 3.07 11.70
C GLY A 253 4.84 2.95 10.95
N LEU A 254 4.82 2.48 9.69
CA LEU A 254 6.03 2.13 8.94
C LEU A 254 6.41 3.21 7.93
N PHE A 255 5.40 3.82 7.29
CA PHE A 255 5.60 4.83 6.25
C PHE A 255 4.75 6.05 6.53
N TYR A 256 5.37 7.23 6.49
CA TYR A 256 4.62 8.48 6.46
C TYR A 256 4.09 8.67 5.04
N ILE A 257 2.76 8.80 4.92
CA ILE A 257 2.11 9.16 3.66
C ILE A 257 2.34 10.65 3.50
N ASP A 258 3.47 11.03 2.93
CA ASP A 258 3.86 12.41 2.64
C ASP A 258 4.32 12.49 1.17
N GLY A 259 4.60 13.69 0.66
CA GLY A 259 5.16 13.87 -0.70
C GLY A 259 6.47 13.09 -0.93
N THR A 260 7.13 12.66 0.15
CA THR A 260 8.33 11.80 0.11
C THR A 260 8.04 10.32 -0.08
N LEU A 261 6.78 9.87 -0.04
CA LEU A 261 6.41 8.45 -0.15
C LEU A 261 6.94 7.80 -1.44
N PRO A 262 6.80 8.40 -2.64
CA PRO A 262 7.36 7.83 -3.86
C PRO A 262 8.88 7.70 -3.79
N LEU A 263 9.56 8.67 -3.18
CA LEU A 263 11.02 8.65 -3.04
C LEU A 263 11.48 7.50 -2.13
N GLN A 264 10.78 7.29 -1.00
CA GLN A 264 11.03 6.16 -0.11
C GLN A 264 10.74 4.83 -0.80
N LEU A 265 9.65 4.74 -1.55
CA LEU A 265 9.28 3.55 -2.32
C LEU A 265 10.35 3.21 -3.36
N MET A 266 10.85 4.20 -4.09
CA MET A 266 11.92 4.03 -5.06
C MET A 266 13.21 3.55 -4.38
N GLY A 267 13.56 4.10 -3.21
CA GLY A 267 14.72 3.62 -2.44
C GLY A 267 14.61 2.16 -2.03
N ILE A 268 13.44 1.72 -1.55
CA ILE A 268 13.19 0.31 -1.21
C ILE A 268 13.25 -0.55 -2.48
N LEU A 269 12.60 -0.10 -3.56
CA LEU A 269 12.58 -0.80 -4.84
C LEU A 269 14.00 -1.02 -5.38
N THR A 270 14.83 0.02 -5.38
CA THR A 270 16.23 -0.07 -5.80
C THR A 270 17.01 -1.07 -4.94
N ASN A 271 16.84 -1.04 -3.62
CA ASN A 271 17.51 -2.01 -2.73
C ASN A 271 17.11 -3.46 -3.05
N TYR A 272 15.81 -3.72 -3.28
CA TYR A 272 15.35 -5.05 -3.69
C TYR A 272 15.86 -5.45 -5.08
N ILE A 273 15.89 -4.52 -6.03
CA ILE A 273 16.45 -4.73 -7.37
C ILE A 273 17.92 -5.15 -7.27
N VAL A 274 18.72 -4.49 -6.43
CA VAL A 274 20.13 -4.84 -6.20
C VAL A 274 20.25 -6.26 -5.64
N VAL A 275 19.43 -6.65 -4.66
CA VAL A 275 19.43 -8.00 -4.10
C VAL A 275 19.06 -9.05 -5.15
N ILE A 276 18.06 -8.77 -6.00
CA ILE A 276 17.67 -9.66 -7.10
C ILE A 276 18.80 -9.81 -8.11
N LEU A 277 19.45 -8.71 -8.48
CA LEU A 277 20.62 -8.72 -9.37
C LEU A 277 21.75 -9.57 -8.79
N GLN A 278 22.10 -9.36 -7.52
CA GLN A 278 23.12 -10.16 -6.83
C GLN A 278 22.78 -11.64 -6.82
N THR A 279 21.52 -11.99 -6.56
CA THR A 279 21.07 -13.40 -6.52
C THR A 279 21.08 -14.07 -7.90
N MET A 280 20.95 -13.30 -8.98
CA MET A 280 20.92 -13.83 -10.35
C MET A 280 22.31 -14.04 -10.95
N PHE A 281 23.31 -13.24 -10.54
CA PHE A 281 24.64 -13.23 -11.15
C PHE A 281 25.76 -13.81 -10.28
N LEU A 282 25.52 -14.01 -8.98
CA LEU A 282 26.50 -14.52 -8.02
C LEU A 282 26.13 -15.94 -7.57
#